data_AF-A0A7R9BW40-F1
#
_entry.id   AF-A0A7R9BW40-F1
#
_cell.length_a   1.000
_cell.length_b   1.000
_cell.length_c   1.000
_cell.angle_alpha   90.00
_cell.angle_beta   90.00
_cell.angle_gamma   90.00
#
_symmetry.space_group_name_H-M   'P 1'
#
loop_
_entity.id
_entity.type
_entity.pdbx_description
1 polymer ?
#
loop_
_entity_poly.entity_id
_entity_poly.type
_entity_poly.pdbx_seq_one_letter_code
_entity_poly.pdbx_strand_id
1 'polypeptide(L)'
;MMFAISLASLSLMVAFTEAADVLSNSVVTNMYQGCGVTTGCLGLTDTFKWSIGDSVRCIENQNCHALAVFNSTRVPDEDEVDFTFFVRIGNVTNQYVALGISDNDKMGSDTVVVCKSSDTEPFIQAVPYFNKEKTPTVLESPPEGSYIHPMAIYDGEHLVCGYSRKLDTTVEGTAFNLSSNQYHLLFATGQLNMADVNLPIRTHTKKVALPKLNLTVPWSPETPVDEFYENCWMDRGCFGCTKDFKCYTQDGCFRERNCIYVINYERITDDSVRFSFLYDVGSDEDVTTPQWVGIGISPDRIMVLFEF
;
A
#
# COMPACT_ATOMS: atom_id res chain seq x y z
N MET A 1 -21.68 10.22 54.08
CA MET A 1 -20.84 9.06 53.73
C MET A 1 -19.95 9.49 52.57
N MET A 2 -18.74 9.98 52.89
CA MET A 2 -17.76 10.47 51.90
C MET A 2 -16.98 9.27 51.35
N PHE A 3 -17.02 9.04 50.04
CA PHE A 3 -16.18 8.05 49.38
C PHE A 3 -14.75 8.59 49.30
N ALA A 4 -13.86 8.02 50.10
CA ALA A 4 -12.43 8.21 49.95
C ALA A 4 -11.96 7.36 48.76
N ILE A 5 -11.74 7.99 47.61
CA ILE A 5 -11.03 7.37 46.48
C ILE A 5 -9.56 7.30 46.89
N SER A 6 -9.02 6.09 46.96
CA SER A 6 -7.64 5.82 47.34
C SER A 6 -6.66 6.47 46.35
N LEU A 7 -5.66 7.21 46.84
CA LEU A 7 -4.59 7.76 45.99
C LEU A 7 -3.84 6.68 45.19
N ALA A 8 -3.83 5.43 45.67
CA ALA A 8 -3.20 4.31 44.96
C ALA A 8 -3.92 3.95 43.64
N SER A 9 -5.24 4.12 43.58
CA SER A 9 -6.01 3.90 42.35
C SER A 9 -5.79 4.99 41.29
N LEU A 10 -5.43 6.21 41.70
CA LEU A 10 -5.13 7.30 40.77
C LEU A 10 -3.73 7.15 40.16
N SER A 11 -2.72 6.77 40.95
CA SER A 11 -1.37 6.50 40.43
C SER A 11 -1.30 5.30 39.48
N LEU A 12 -2.13 4.28 39.70
CA LEU A 12 -2.17 3.11 38.82
C LEU A 12 -2.79 3.47 37.45
N MET A 13 -3.84 4.31 37.42
CA MET A 13 -4.46 4.76 36.17
C MET A 13 -3.54 5.62 35.31
N VAL A 14 -2.72 6.49 35.92
CA VAL A 14 -1.76 7.35 35.21
C VAL A 14 -0.64 6.52 34.57
N ALA A 15 -0.14 5.48 35.24
CA ALA A 15 0.91 4.61 34.71
C ALA A 15 0.44 3.77 33.50
N PHE A 16 -0.85 3.39 33.43
CA PHE A 16 -1.42 2.72 32.26
C PHE A 16 -1.61 3.66 31.06
N THR A 17 -1.81 4.97 31.29
CA THR A 17 -1.98 5.94 30.21
C THR A 17 -0.65 6.25 29.52
N GLU A 18 0.43 6.43 30.29
CA GLU A 18 1.76 6.70 29.74
C GLU A 18 2.35 5.50 28.97
N ALA A 19 2.09 4.26 29.40
CA ALA A 19 2.55 3.07 28.68
C ALA A 19 1.82 2.86 27.33
N ALA A 20 0.53 3.23 27.25
CA ALA A 20 -0.24 3.18 26.00
C ALA A 20 0.24 4.23 25.00
N ASP A 21 0.58 5.44 25.46
CA ASP A 21 1.09 6.54 24.62
C ASP A 21 2.50 6.27 24.07
N VAL A 22 3.34 5.55 24.82
CA VAL A 22 4.68 5.13 24.33
C VAL A 22 4.56 3.97 23.33
N LEU A 23 3.58 3.08 23.50
CA LEU A 23 3.29 2.02 22.53
C LEU A 23 2.67 2.58 21.24
N SER A 24 1.76 3.56 21.31
CA SER A 24 1.11 4.17 20.13
C SER A 24 2.12 4.89 19.22
N ASN A 25 2.96 5.74 19.80
CA ASN A 25 3.97 6.49 19.04
C ASN A 25 5.04 5.58 18.44
N SER A 26 5.43 4.50 19.15
CA SER A 26 6.39 3.51 18.64
C SER A 26 5.79 2.65 17.53
N VAL A 27 4.49 2.38 17.54
CA VAL A 27 3.82 1.52 16.57
C VAL A 27 3.60 2.28 15.27
N VAL A 28 3.15 3.54 15.30
CA VAL A 28 2.83 4.34 14.10
C VAL A 28 4.07 4.81 13.34
N THR A 29 5.09 5.33 14.05
CA THR A 29 6.34 5.80 13.41
C THR A 29 7.11 4.65 12.73
N ASN A 30 6.93 3.42 13.23
CA ASN A 30 7.52 2.22 12.66
C ASN A 30 6.71 1.66 11.47
N MET A 31 5.45 2.07 11.24
CA MET A 31 4.65 1.50 10.14
C MET A 31 5.13 1.92 8.75
N TYR A 32 5.77 3.08 8.63
CA TYR A 32 6.40 3.50 7.38
C TYR A 32 7.77 2.83 7.17
N GLN A 33 8.32 2.19 8.21
CA GLN A 33 9.63 1.55 8.13
C GLN A 33 9.56 0.35 7.19
N GLY A 34 10.46 0.33 6.21
CA GLY A 34 10.52 -0.73 5.21
C GLY A 34 9.63 -0.53 3.99
N CYS A 35 8.75 0.50 3.98
CA CYS A 35 7.94 0.80 2.80
C CYS A 35 8.80 1.01 1.56
N GLY A 36 8.53 0.25 0.50
CA GLY A 36 9.27 0.31 -0.76
C GLY A 36 10.59 -0.48 -0.75
N VAL A 37 11.05 -0.95 0.41
CA VAL A 37 12.34 -1.65 0.58
C VAL A 37 12.14 -3.10 0.98
N THR A 38 11.45 -3.35 2.08
CA THR A 38 11.19 -4.69 2.64
C THR A 38 9.71 -5.00 2.76
N THR A 39 8.84 -4.00 2.60
CA THR A 39 7.38 -4.11 2.64
C THR A 39 6.74 -3.31 1.52
N GLY A 40 5.62 -3.81 1.01
CA GLY A 40 4.77 -3.06 0.09
C GLY A 40 3.89 -2.11 0.87
N CYS A 41 3.70 -0.89 0.38
CA CYS A 41 2.91 0.13 1.07
C CYS A 41 1.95 0.85 0.14
N LEU A 42 0.80 1.25 0.71
CA LEU A 42 -0.27 1.92 0.01
C LEU A 42 -0.93 2.98 0.90
N GLY A 43 -0.77 4.24 0.52
CA GLY A 43 -1.18 5.40 1.30
C GLY A 43 -2.40 6.11 0.74
N LEU A 44 -3.30 6.55 1.63
CA LEU A 44 -4.37 7.48 1.34
C LEU A 44 -4.11 8.81 2.03
N THR A 45 -4.29 9.90 1.32
CA THR A 45 -4.22 11.27 1.84
C THR A 45 -5.59 11.76 2.30
N ASP A 46 -5.64 12.95 2.89
CA ASP A 46 -6.91 13.63 3.21
C ASP A 46 -7.63 14.22 2.00
N THR A 47 -7.01 14.21 0.83
CA THR A 47 -7.58 14.82 -0.38
C THR A 47 -8.57 13.90 -1.07
N PHE A 48 -9.69 14.45 -1.54
CA PHE A 48 -10.75 13.71 -2.24
C PHE A 48 -10.34 13.17 -3.63
N LYS A 49 -9.31 13.78 -4.24
CA LYS A 49 -8.72 13.31 -5.49
C LYS A 49 -7.43 12.60 -5.13
N TRP A 50 -7.33 11.34 -5.53
CA TRP A 50 -6.20 10.48 -5.19
C TRP A 50 -5.64 9.82 -6.45
N SER A 51 -4.32 9.72 -6.48
CA SER A 51 -3.51 9.05 -7.50
C SER A 51 -2.39 8.27 -6.82
N ILE A 52 -1.77 7.33 -7.54
CA ILE A 52 -0.58 6.60 -7.03
C ILE A 52 0.51 7.56 -6.55
N GLY A 53 0.69 8.70 -7.23
CA GLY A 53 1.62 9.75 -6.80
C GLY A 53 1.28 10.39 -5.45
N ASP A 54 0.00 10.47 -5.08
CA ASP A 54 -0.40 10.95 -3.75
C ASP A 54 -0.06 9.93 -2.65
N SER A 55 -0.20 8.64 -2.94
CA SER A 55 0.25 7.57 -2.04
C SER A 55 1.75 7.63 -1.81
N VAL A 56 2.55 7.71 -2.88
CA VAL A 56 4.02 7.81 -2.77
C VAL A 56 4.41 9.01 -1.91
N ARG A 57 3.86 10.20 -2.22
CA ARG A 57 4.17 11.42 -1.46
C ARG A 57 3.80 11.32 0.01
N CYS A 58 2.65 10.73 0.36
CA CYS A 58 2.29 10.66 1.77
C CYS A 58 3.12 9.62 2.54
N ILE A 59 3.57 8.55 1.87
CA ILE A 59 4.47 7.55 2.44
C ILE A 59 5.84 8.18 2.72
N GLU A 60 6.41 8.90 1.74
CA GLU A 60 7.69 9.60 1.89
C GLU A 60 7.66 10.64 3.02
N ASN A 61 6.56 11.40 3.12
CA ASN A 61 6.37 12.40 4.17
C ASN A 61 5.85 11.80 5.49
N GLN A 62 5.61 10.50 5.54
CA GLN A 62 5.08 9.77 6.70
C GLN A 62 3.81 10.40 7.29
N ASN A 63 2.91 10.88 6.42
CA ASN A 63 1.76 11.68 6.81
C ASN A 63 0.45 11.22 6.14
N CYS A 64 0.39 9.97 5.70
CA CYS A 64 -0.84 9.40 5.16
C CYS A 64 -1.96 9.43 6.22
N HIS A 65 -3.16 9.74 5.76
CA HIS A 65 -4.38 9.59 6.55
C HIS A 65 -4.70 8.12 6.82
N ALA A 66 -4.44 7.24 5.85
CA ALA A 66 -4.47 5.80 6.04
C ALA A 66 -3.31 5.15 5.29
N LEU A 67 -2.77 4.06 5.82
CA LEU A 67 -1.68 3.31 5.20
C LEU A 67 -1.97 1.82 5.33
N ALA A 68 -1.85 1.10 4.23
CA ALA A 68 -1.71 -0.35 4.23
C ALA A 68 -0.25 -0.72 4.00
N VAL A 69 0.23 -1.67 4.78
CA VAL A 69 1.54 -2.30 4.69
C VAL A 69 1.28 -3.79 4.50
N PHE A 70 1.98 -4.40 3.56
CA PHE A 70 1.86 -5.82 3.31
C PHE A 70 3.25 -6.41 3.10
N ASN A 71 3.43 -7.63 3.58
CA ASN A 71 4.65 -8.37 3.41
C ASN A 71 4.35 -9.83 3.17
N SER A 72 5.02 -10.42 2.18
CA SER A 72 5.08 -11.86 2.05
C SER A 72 6.20 -12.38 2.93
N THR A 73 5.84 -12.80 4.12
CA THR A 73 6.69 -13.62 4.96
C THR A 73 6.56 -15.06 4.46
N ARG A 74 7.49 -15.50 3.60
CA ARG A 74 7.69 -16.94 3.40
C ARG A 74 8.35 -17.50 4.64
N VAL A 75 7.56 -17.76 5.67
CA VAL A 75 7.99 -18.62 6.77
C VAL A 75 8.15 -20.02 6.17
N PRO A 76 9.30 -20.69 6.34
CA PRO A 76 9.44 -22.08 5.94
C PRO A 76 8.31 -22.88 6.61
N ASP A 77 7.47 -23.53 5.81
CA ASP A 77 6.28 -24.32 6.19
C ASP A 77 4.95 -23.55 6.37
N GLU A 78 4.90 -22.22 6.20
CA GLU A 78 3.63 -21.45 6.17
C GLU A 78 3.53 -20.59 4.90
N ASP A 79 2.71 -21.05 3.95
CA ASP A 79 2.39 -20.34 2.70
C ASP A 79 1.37 -19.23 2.98
N GLU A 80 1.82 -18.10 3.53
CA GLU A 80 0.94 -16.98 3.94
C GLU A 80 1.45 -15.60 3.49
N VAL A 81 0.53 -14.62 3.48
CA VAL A 81 0.83 -13.20 3.31
C VAL A 81 0.25 -12.43 4.50
N ASP A 82 1.09 -11.60 5.12
CA ASP A 82 0.71 -10.74 6.22
C ASP A 82 0.29 -9.37 5.71
N PHE A 83 -0.87 -8.91 6.15
CA PHE A 83 -1.39 -7.58 5.90
C PHE A 83 -1.51 -6.84 7.23
N THR A 84 -1.00 -5.61 7.28
CA THR A 84 -1.22 -4.68 8.39
C THR A 84 -1.62 -3.33 7.82
N PHE A 85 -2.74 -2.77 8.22
CA PHE A 85 -3.20 -1.49 7.71
C PHE A 85 -3.83 -0.67 8.81
N PHE A 86 -3.70 0.65 8.69
CA PHE A 86 -4.25 1.57 9.66
C PHE A 86 -4.90 2.78 8.99
N VAL A 87 -5.72 3.45 9.78
CA VAL A 87 -6.26 4.77 9.46
C VAL A 87 -6.15 5.66 10.70
N ARG A 88 -5.74 6.91 10.47
CA ARG A 88 -5.79 7.96 11.47
C ARG A 88 -7.23 8.43 11.60
N ILE A 89 -7.88 8.07 12.70
CA ILE A 89 -9.27 8.46 12.98
C ILE A 89 -9.34 9.51 14.08
N GLY A 90 -8.27 9.70 14.87
CA GLY A 90 -8.30 10.56 16.05
C GLY A 90 -9.47 10.17 16.96
N ASN A 91 -10.13 11.17 17.57
CA ASN A 91 -11.35 10.96 18.35
C ASN A 91 -12.61 10.76 17.50
N VAL A 92 -12.48 10.57 16.18
CA VAL A 92 -13.64 10.38 15.30
C VAL A 92 -14.07 8.92 15.33
N THR A 93 -15.32 8.71 15.69
CA THR A 93 -15.95 7.40 15.81
C THR A 93 -16.85 7.12 14.60
N ASN A 94 -17.28 5.87 14.46
CA ASN A 94 -18.13 5.42 13.34
C ASN A 94 -17.43 5.49 11.97
N GLN A 95 -16.14 5.14 11.95
CA GLN A 95 -15.34 5.06 10.74
C GLN A 95 -14.84 3.64 10.51
N TYR A 96 -14.50 3.36 9.26
CA TYR A 96 -13.85 2.12 8.90
C TYR A 96 -12.70 2.34 7.92
N VAL A 97 -11.78 1.39 7.94
CA VAL A 97 -10.75 1.18 6.92
C VAL A 97 -10.89 -0.23 6.38
N ALA A 98 -10.69 -0.40 5.08
CA ALA A 98 -10.86 -1.66 4.40
C ALA A 98 -9.70 -1.93 3.45
N LEU A 99 -9.19 -3.15 3.48
CA LEU A 99 -8.22 -3.66 2.52
C LEU A 99 -8.82 -4.86 1.80
N GLY A 100 -8.76 -4.87 0.48
CA GLY A 100 -9.32 -5.92 -0.36
C GLY A 100 -8.37 -6.41 -1.43
N ILE A 101 -8.59 -7.64 -1.87
CA ILE A 101 -7.86 -8.30 -2.95
C ILE A 101 -8.83 -8.55 -4.09
N SER A 102 -8.48 -8.07 -5.29
CA SER A 102 -9.34 -8.11 -6.48
C SER A 102 -8.58 -8.54 -7.74
N ASP A 103 -9.30 -9.19 -8.66
CA ASP A 103 -8.81 -9.53 -10.00
C ASP A 103 -8.75 -8.32 -10.95
N ASN A 104 -9.41 -7.21 -10.61
CA ASN A 104 -9.40 -5.98 -11.40
C ASN A 104 -9.31 -4.74 -10.48
N ASP A 105 -9.28 -3.55 -11.07
CA ASP A 105 -9.12 -2.27 -10.36
C ASP A 105 -10.44 -1.76 -9.72
N LYS A 106 -11.51 -2.57 -9.76
CA LYS A 106 -12.85 -2.20 -9.31
C LYS A 106 -13.36 -3.16 -8.25
N MET A 107 -14.13 -2.59 -7.33
CA MET A 107 -14.85 -3.37 -6.34
C MET A 107 -15.97 -4.19 -7.03
N GLY A 108 -15.82 -5.50 -7.07
CA GLY A 108 -16.61 -6.46 -7.82
C GLY A 108 -16.85 -7.74 -7.03
N SER A 109 -16.12 -8.80 -7.34
CA SER A 109 -16.16 -10.12 -6.67
C SER A 109 -14.90 -10.31 -5.83
N ASP A 110 -14.82 -9.58 -4.72
CA ASP A 110 -13.55 -9.38 -4.01
C ASP A 110 -13.64 -9.81 -2.56
N THR A 111 -12.49 -10.18 -2.03
CA THR A 111 -12.31 -10.45 -0.60
C THR A 111 -11.82 -9.19 0.07
N VAL A 112 -12.45 -8.81 1.18
CA VAL A 112 -12.16 -7.54 1.87
C VAL A 112 -12.12 -7.79 3.37
N VAL A 113 -11.10 -7.29 4.05
CA VAL A 113 -11.11 -7.17 5.51
C VAL A 113 -11.42 -5.72 5.86
N VAL A 114 -12.44 -5.55 6.69
CA VAL A 114 -12.84 -4.24 7.20
C VAL A 114 -12.53 -4.16 8.67
N CYS A 115 -11.90 -3.07 9.05
CA CYS A 115 -11.82 -2.66 10.42
C CYS A 115 -12.70 -1.48 10.70
N LYS A 116 -13.53 -1.61 11.73
CA LYS A 116 -14.52 -0.61 12.10
C LYS A 116 -14.42 -0.24 13.57
N SER A 117 -14.56 1.05 13.84
CA SER A 117 -14.73 1.61 15.17
C SER A 117 -16.11 2.25 15.27
N SER A 118 -16.88 1.93 16.30
CA SER A 118 -18.25 2.42 16.50
C SER A 118 -18.41 3.00 17.91
N ASP A 119 -19.26 4.01 18.06
CA ASP A 119 -19.66 4.51 19.38
C ASP A 119 -20.52 3.51 20.15
N THR A 120 -21.24 2.65 19.43
CA THR A 120 -22.23 1.74 20.02
C THR A 120 -21.64 0.36 20.34
N GLU A 121 -20.46 0.05 19.81
CA GLU A 121 -19.75 -1.20 20.10
C GLU A 121 -18.43 -0.88 20.80
N PRO A 122 -18.21 -1.35 22.04
CA PRO A 122 -17.03 -0.97 22.83
C PRO A 122 -15.75 -1.67 22.35
N PHE A 123 -15.83 -2.47 21.28
CA PHE A 123 -14.72 -3.24 20.74
C PHE A 123 -14.62 -3.03 19.24
N ILE A 124 -13.38 -2.88 18.80
CA ILE A 124 -13.02 -2.78 17.39
C ILE A 124 -12.93 -4.18 16.82
N GLN A 125 -13.40 -4.34 15.60
CA GLN A 125 -13.45 -5.63 14.93
C GLN A 125 -12.76 -5.55 13.57
N ALA A 126 -11.90 -6.52 13.30
CA ALA A 126 -11.50 -6.90 11.95
C ALA A 126 -12.50 -7.95 11.45
N VAL A 127 -13.31 -7.58 10.46
CA VAL A 127 -14.41 -8.40 9.94
C VAL A 127 -14.15 -8.72 8.48
N PRO A 128 -14.12 -10.00 8.09
CA PRO A 128 -14.00 -10.40 6.70
C PRO A 128 -15.33 -10.24 5.96
N TYR A 129 -15.24 -9.75 4.74
CA TYR A 129 -16.33 -9.55 3.81
C TYR A 129 -16.01 -10.19 2.47
N PHE A 130 -17.06 -10.64 1.79
CA PHE A 130 -17.02 -10.86 0.35
C PHE A 130 -17.95 -9.85 -0.31
N ASN A 131 -17.40 -9.10 -1.25
CA ASN A 131 -18.20 -8.20 -2.05
C ASN A 131 -18.69 -8.94 -3.29
N LYS A 132 -20.01 -8.93 -3.53
CA LYS A 132 -20.62 -9.44 -4.75
C LYS A 132 -21.30 -8.30 -5.49
N GLU A 133 -20.80 -7.95 -6.67
CA GLU A 133 -21.37 -6.89 -7.51
C GLU A 133 -21.57 -5.55 -6.77
N LYS A 134 -20.64 -5.19 -5.86
CA LYS A 134 -20.67 -3.99 -4.98
C LYS A 134 -21.58 -4.08 -3.76
N THR A 135 -22.11 -5.26 -3.46
CA THR A 135 -22.82 -5.53 -2.22
C THR A 135 -21.91 -6.31 -1.28
N PRO A 136 -21.43 -5.69 -0.18
CA PRO A 136 -20.59 -6.38 0.79
C PRO A 136 -21.44 -7.28 1.70
N THR A 137 -21.03 -8.54 1.83
CA THR A 137 -21.63 -9.52 2.74
C THR A 137 -20.59 -9.97 3.76
N VAL A 138 -20.97 -9.97 5.05
CA VAL A 138 -20.10 -10.47 6.12
C VAL A 138 -19.87 -11.97 5.92
N LEU A 139 -18.62 -12.41 6.06
CA LEU A 139 -18.28 -13.83 6.10
C LEU A 139 -18.28 -14.30 7.55
N GLU A 140 -19.42 -14.82 8.03
CA GLU A 140 -19.55 -15.29 9.42
C GLU A 140 -18.69 -16.52 9.73
N SER A 141 -18.48 -17.36 8.72
CA SER A 141 -17.63 -18.55 8.81
C SER A 141 -16.69 -18.58 7.60
N PRO A 142 -15.65 -17.73 7.59
CA PRO A 142 -14.74 -17.65 6.46
C PRO A 142 -14.08 -19.00 6.20
N PRO A 143 -13.79 -19.35 4.94
CA PRO A 143 -13.04 -20.55 4.61
C PRO A 143 -11.73 -20.62 5.38
N GLU A 144 -11.34 -21.83 5.81
CA GLU A 144 -10.12 -22.02 6.59
C GLU A 144 -8.92 -21.40 5.88
N GLY A 145 -8.14 -20.60 6.61
CA GLY A 145 -6.94 -19.94 6.09
C GLY A 145 -7.16 -18.70 5.23
N SER A 146 -8.42 -18.32 4.94
CA SER A 146 -8.70 -17.09 4.20
C SER A 146 -8.44 -15.81 5.01
N TYR A 147 -8.59 -15.89 6.33
CA TYR A 147 -8.30 -14.80 7.26
C TYR A 147 -7.80 -15.40 8.58
N ILE A 148 -6.49 -15.40 8.74
CA ILE A 148 -5.76 -15.95 9.88
C ILE A 148 -5.40 -14.80 10.80
N HIS A 149 -5.58 -15.00 12.11
CA HIS A 149 -5.26 -14.01 13.14
C HIS A 149 -5.77 -12.59 12.87
N PRO A 150 -7.05 -12.38 12.50
CA PRO A 150 -7.59 -11.04 12.36
C PRO A 150 -7.48 -10.30 13.69
N MET A 151 -6.81 -9.16 13.68
CA MET A 151 -6.61 -8.30 14.83
C MET A 151 -7.02 -6.88 14.51
N ALA A 152 -7.52 -6.19 15.52
CA ALA A 152 -7.81 -4.77 15.44
C ALA A 152 -7.52 -4.11 16.79
N ILE A 153 -6.81 -2.99 16.75
CA ILE A 153 -6.33 -2.25 17.92
C ILE A 153 -6.64 -0.77 17.67
N TYR A 154 -6.97 -0.04 18.74
CA TYR A 154 -6.98 1.42 18.73
C TYR A 154 -6.08 1.93 19.82
N ASP A 155 -5.21 2.85 19.43
CA ASP A 155 -4.15 3.38 20.28
C ASP A 155 -4.46 4.80 20.79
N GLY A 156 -5.67 5.29 20.56
CA GLY A 156 -6.09 6.66 20.89
C GLY A 156 -6.09 7.63 19.70
N GLU A 157 -5.39 7.29 18.62
CA GLU A 157 -5.34 8.12 17.41
C GLU A 157 -5.55 7.32 16.12
N HIS A 158 -5.11 6.06 16.10
CA HIS A 158 -5.10 5.19 14.94
C HIS A 158 -5.92 3.95 15.20
N LEU A 159 -6.71 3.58 14.20
CA LEU A 159 -7.32 2.26 14.09
C LEU A 159 -6.35 1.38 13.29
N VAL A 160 -5.74 0.40 13.94
CA VAL A 160 -4.73 -0.50 13.37
C VAL A 160 -5.31 -1.89 13.23
N CYS A 161 -5.07 -2.51 12.08
CA CYS A 161 -5.60 -3.82 11.76
C CYS A 161 -4.57 -4.70 11.10
N GLY A 162 -4.70 -6.00 11.36
CA GLY A 162 -3.84 -6.99 10.76
C GLY A 162 -4.56 -8.29 10.54
N TYR A 163 -4.14 -9.03 9.52
CA TYR A 163 -4.52 -10.42 9.29
C TYR A 163 -3.50 -11.08 8.37
N SER A 164 -3.38 -12.39 8.51
CA SER A 164 -2.60 -13.25 7.61
C SER A 164 -3.56 -14.01 6.70
N ARG A 165 -3.10 -14.46 5.54
CA ARG A 165 -3.92 -15.24 4.61
C ARG A 165 -3.08 -16.27 3.87
N LYS A 166 -3.61 -17.48 3.72
CA LYS A 166 -3.00 -18.52 2.88
C LYS A 166 -2.94 -18.13 1.41
N LEU A 167 -1.90 -18.57 0.72
CA LEU A 167 -1.71 -18.26 -0.69
C LEU A 167 -2.80 -18.82 -1.61
N ASP A 168 -3.44 -19.93 -1.25
CA ASP A 168 -4.52 -20.52 -2.03
C ASP A 168 -5.79 -20.69 -1.18
N THR A 169 -6.86 -20.02 -1.59
CA THR A 169 -8.13 -19.98 -0.86
C THR A 169 -9.29 -19.89 -1.84
N THR A 170 -10.45 -20.45 -1.48
CA THR A 170 -11.69 -20.26 -2.23
C THR A 170 -12.73 -19.63 -1.33
N VAL A 171 -13.22 -18.44 -1.70
CA VAL A 171 -14.21 -17.68 -0.93
C VAL A 171 -15.45 -17.45 -1.80
N GLU A 172 -16.62 -17.87 -1.32
CA GLU A 172 -17.89 -17.76 -2.06
C GLU A 172 -17.83 -18.31 -3.51
N GLY A 173 -17.08 -19.41 -3.70
CA GLY A 173 -16.89 -20.04 -5.02
C GLY A 173 -15.87 -19.34 -5.94
N THR A 174 -15.23 -18.25 -5.48
CA THR A 174 -14.16 -17.56 -6.20
C THR A 174 -12.80 -18.02 -5.67
N ALA A 175 -11.95 -18.54 -6.56
CA ALA A 175 -10.62 -19.01 -6.21
C ALA A 175 -9.61 -17.85 -6.24
N PHE A 176 -8.85 -17.70 -5.15
CA PHE A 176 -7.76 -16.74 -4.99
C PHE A 176 -6.47 -17.51 -4.78
N ASN A 177 -5.65 -17.59 -5.82
CA ASN A 177 -4.33 -18.18 -5.79
C ASN A 177 -3.27 -17.07 -5.93
N LEU A 178 -2.75 -16.61 -4.80
CA LEU A 178 -1.76 -15.53 -4.68
C LEU A 178 -0.35 -15.97 -5.15
N SER A 179 -0.05 -17.28 -5.16
CA SER A 179 1.27 -17.81 -5.55
C SER A 179 1.52 -17.81 -7.05
N SER A 180 0.45 -17.89 -7.85
CA SER A 180 0.55 -17.96 -9.32
C SER A 180 -0.10 -16.78 -10.05
N ASN A 181 -1.02 -16.05 -9.41
CA ASN A 181 -1.70 -14.92 -10.02
C ASN A 181 -1.30 -13.58 -9.37
N GLN A 182 -1.45 -12.51 -10.13
CA GLN A 182 -1.31 -11.14 -9.64
C GLN A 182 -2.69 -10.52 -9.39
N TYR A 183 -2.80 -9.75 -8.31
CA TYR A 183 -4.05 -9.12 -7.88
C TYR A 183 -3.87 -7.63 -7.63
N HIS A 184 -4.96 -6.89 -7.72
CA HIS A 184 -5.03 -5.53 -7.23
C HIS A 184 -5.25 -5.55 -5.72
N LEU A 185 -4.51 -4.69 -5.01
CA LEU A 185 -4.87 -4.31 -3.64
C LEU A 185 -5.77 -3.08 -3.69
N LEU A 186 -6.99 -3.23 -3.18
CA LEU A 186 -7.98 -2.18 -3.05
C LEU A 186 -7.95 -1.68 -1.60
N PHE A 187 -7.70 -0.40 -1.37
CA PHE A 187 -7.67 0.16 -0.03
C PHE A 187 -8.59 1.36 0.07
N ALA A 188 -9.39 1.42 1.13
CA ALA A 188 -10.48 2.39 1.23
C ALA A 188 -10.80 2.78 2.67
N THR A 189 -11.35 3.98 2.84
CA THR A 189 -11.90 4.44 4.13
C THR A 189 -13.30 5.02 3.96
N GLY A 190 -14.10 4.94 5.01
CA GLY A 190 -15.47 5.44 4.99
C GLY A 190 -16.11 5.53 6.36
N GLN A 191 -17.40 5.86 6.37
CA GLN A 191 -18.22 5.97 7.58
C GLN A 191 -19.12 4.74 7.73
N LEU A 192 -19.43 4.39 8.98
CA LEU A 192 -20.43 3.38 9.30
C LEU A 192 -21.84 3.96 9.19
N ASN A 193 -22.82 3.13 8.83
CA ASN A 193 -24.21 3.53 8.87
C ASN A 193 -24.80 3.36 10.28
N MET A 194 -24.78 4.43 11.08
CA MET A 194 -25.34 4.42 12.44
C MET A 194 -26.87 4.26 12.50
N ALA A 195 -27.58 4.38 11.38
CA ALA A 195 -29.04 4.23 11.34
C ALA A 195 -29.51 2.77 11.32
N ASP A 196 -28.59 1.82 11.19
CA ASP A 196 -28.87 0.38 11.14
C ASP A 196 -28.10 -0.32 12.27
N VAL A 197 -28.82 -1.16 13.02
CA VAL A 197 -28.34 -1.87 14.21
C VAL A 197 -27.18 -2.81 13.88
N ASN A 198 -27.08 -3.26 12.62
CA ASN A 198 -25.99 -4.11 12.16
C ASN A 198 -24.75 -3.32 11.70
N LEU A 199 -24.80 -1.98 11.77
CA LEU A 199 -23.73 -1.05 11.37
C LEU A 199 -23.10 -1.41 10.01
N PRO A 200 -23.89 -1.54 8.92
CA PRO A 200 -23.34 -1.84 7.62
C PRO A 200 -22.40 -0.71 7.18
N ILE A 201 -21.28 -1.08 6.59
CA ILE A 201 -20.37 -0.13 5.94
C ILE A 201 -21.10 0.63 4.85
N ARG A 202 -20.95 1.96 4.82
CA ARG A 202 -21.43 2.75 3.67
C ARG A 202 -20.43 2.62 2.51
N THR A 203 -20.82 3.15 1.35
CA THR A 203 -19.85 3.36 0.27
C THR A 203 -18.67 4.18 0.80
N HIS A 204 -17.45 3.71 0.49
CA HIS A 204 -16.22 4.39 0.88
C HIS A 204 -16.20 5.84 0.37
N THR A 205 -15.57 6.72 1.13
CA THR A 205 -15.38 8.13 0.76
C THR A 205 -14.03 8.37 0.10
N LYS A 206 -13.02 7.59 0.47
CA LYS A 206 -11.66 7.63 -0.08
C LYS A 206 -11.26 6.21 -0.49
N LYS A 207 -10.55 6.07 -1.61
CA LYS A 207 -10.09 4.77 -2.12
C LYS A 207 -8.89 4.89 -3.04
N VAL A 208 -8.18 3.77 -3.14
CA VAL A 208 -7.07 3.51 -4.06
C VAL A 208 -7.13 2.05 -4.52
N ALA A 209 -6.70 1.80 -5.76
CA ALA A 209 -6.29 0.48 -6.21
C ALA A 209 -4.82 0.54 -6.66
N LEU A 210 -4.00 -0.43 -6.22
CA LEU A 210 -2.70 -0.67 -6.86
C LEU A 210 -2.90 -1.38 -8.20
N PRO A 211 -1.98 -1.25 -9.17
CA PRO A 211 -1.87 -2.18 -10.29
C PRO A 211 -1.74 -3.63 -9.80
N LYS A 212 -1.90 -4.59 -10.69
CA LYS A 212 -1.70 -6.00 -10.35
C LYS A 212 -0.28 -6.22 -9.82
N LEU A 213 -0.18 -6.82 -8.63
CA LEU A 213 1.08 -7.20 -8.03
C LEU A 213 1.09 -8.68 -7.65
N ASN A 214 2.29 -9.26 -7.64
CA ASN A 214 2.52 -10.57 -7.04
C ASN A 214 2.71 -10.38 -5.54
N LEU A 215 1.80 -10.95 -4.75
CA LEU A 215 1.77 -10.81 -3.30
C LEU A 215 2.69 -11.81 -2.57
N THR A 216 3.42 -12.67 -3.29
CA THR A 216 4.18 -13.82 -2.74
C THR A 216 5.68 -13.79 -2.98
N VAL A 217 6.13 -12.80 -3.74
CA VAL A 217 7.52 -12.39 -3.68
C VAL A 217 7.65 -11.60 -2.37
N PRO A 218 8.68 -11.84 -1.54
CA PRO A 218 9.10 -10.84 -0.57
C PRO A 218 9.09 -9.51 -1.30
N TRP A 219 8.65 -8.43 -0.65
CA TRP A 219 8.75 -7.11 -1.27
C TRP A 219 10.24 -6.78 -1.40
N SER A 220 10.81 -7.36 -2.43
CA SER A 220 12.04 -7.07 -3.10
C SER A 220 11.54 -6.20 -4.22
N PRO A 221 12.03 -4.96 -4.36
CA PRO A 221 11.81 -4.20 -5.58
C PRO A 221 12.52 -4.92 -6.74
N GLU A 222 12.12 -6.15 -7.08
CA GLU A 222 12.64 -6.91 -8.20
C GLU A 222 11.81 -6.47 -9.42
N THR A 223 12.25 -5.51 -10.24
CA THR A 223 13.60 -4.99 -10.49
C THR A 223 13.49 -3.56 -11.08
N PRO A 224 14.57 -2.82 -11.27
CA PRO A 224 15.41 -2.20 -10.27
C PRO A 224 15.33 -0.68 -10.49
N VAL A 225 14.24 -0.04 -10.07
CA VAL A 225 14.14 1.43 -10.20
C VAL A 225 15.39 2.04 -9.59
N ASP A 226 15.77 1.60 -8.38
CA ASP A 226 17.00 2.01 -7.73
C ASP A 226 18.29 1.59 -8.45
N GLU A 227 18.49 0.33 -8.89
CA GLU A 227 19.75 -0.01 -9.60
C GLU A 227 19.89 0.70 -10.95
N PHE A 228 18.79 1.19 -11.54
CA PHE A 228 18.83 2.06 -12.71
C PHE A 228 19.37 3.45 -12.39
N TYR A 229 19.19 3.93 -11.15
CA TYR A 229 19.77 5.17 -10.64
C TYR A 229 21.15 4.96 -10.00
N GLU A 230 21.44 3.76 -9.47
CA GLU A 230 22.72 3.45 -8.82
C GLU A 230 23.88 3.47 -9.81
N ASN A 231 25.00 4.03 -9.34
CA ASN A 231 26.27 4.20 -10.07
C ASN A 231 26.21 4.94 -11.41
N CYS A 232 25.06 5.55 -11.73
CA CYS A 232 25.02 6.57 -12.75
C CYS A 232 26.08 7.64 -12.48
N TRP A 233 26.81 8.04 -13.53
CA TRP A 233 27.94 8.98 -13.50
C TRP A 233 29.20 8.49 -12.78
N MET A 234 29.19 7.31 -12.18
CA MET A 234 30.38 6.69 -11.59
C MET A 234 31.00 5.68 -12.56
N ASP A 235 30.24 4.64 -12.93
CA ASP A 235 30.65 3.58 -13.85
C ASP A 235 29.68 3.39 -15.03
N ARG A 236 28.48 4.00 -14.95
CA ARG A 236 27.45 3.99 -15.99
C ARG A 236 27.16 5.39 -16.50
N GLY A 237 26.85 5.50 -17.79
CA GLY A 237 26.21 6.69 -18.34
C GLY A 237 24.71 6.60 -18.19
N CYS A 238 24.05 7.68 -17.80
CA CYS A 238 22.60 7.69 -17.56
C CYS A 238 21.91 8.90 -18.19
N PHE A 239 20.67 8.67 -18.63
CA PHE A 239 19.78 9.67 -19.22
C PHE A 239 18.33 9.38 -18.85
N GLY A 240 17.57 10.39 -18.47
CA GLY A 240 16.20 10.18 -18.00
C GLY A 240 15.42 11.47 -17.96
N CYS A 241 14.09 11.37 -18.00
CA CYS A 241 13.25 12.56 -18.04
C CYS A 241 11.96 12.40 -17.24
N THR A 242 11.31 13.52 -16.95
CA THR A 242 10.04 13.60 -16.22
C THR A 242 8.82 13.60 -17.15
N LYS A 243 7.63 13.50 -16.55
CA LYS A 243 6.33 13.61 -17.25
C LYS A 243 6.18 14.88 -18.07
N ASP A 244 6.84 15.96 -17.68
CA ASP A 244 6.85 17.23 -18.41
C ASP A 244 7.91 17.27 -19.53
N PHE A 245 8.46 16.11 -19.93
CA PHE A 245 9.49 15.94 -20.95
C PHE A 245 10.77 16.73 -20.70
N LYS A 246 11.05 17.07 -19.44
CA LYS A 246 12.33 17.67 -19.06
C LYS A 246 13.35 16.56 -18.87
N CYS A 247 14.37 16.59 -19.71
CA CYS A 247 15.39 15.58 -19.76
C CYS A 247 16.67 16.01 -19.05
N TYR A 248 17.19 15.09 -18.25
CA TYR A 248 18.34 15.32 -17.40
C TYR A 248 19.43 14.33 -17.77
N THR A 249 20.64 14.86 -17.88
CA THR A 249 21.85 14.06 -17.97
C THR A 249 22.61 14.05 -16.66
N GLN A 250 22.27 14.93 -15.70
CA GLN A 250 22.74 15.00 -14.31
C GLN A 250 21.66 15.74 -13.50
N ASP A 251 21.47 15.39 -12.21
CA ASP A 251 20.46 15.98 -11.31
C ASP A 251 19.00 15.88 -11.85
N GLY A 252 18.05 16.52 -11.16
CA GLY A 252 16.62 16.47 -11.51
C GLY A 252 15.98 15.14 -11.14
N CYS A 253 15.37 14.47 -12.13
CA CYS A 253 14.58 13.27 -11.86
C CYS A 253 15.40 12.09 -11.32
N PHE A 254 16.72 12.09 -11.51
CA PHE A 254 17.61 11.09 -10.93
C PHE A 254 17.85 11.28 -9.44
N ARG A 255 17.89 12.54 -8.98
CA ARG A 255 18.02 12.84 -7.55
C ARG A 255 16.72 12.52 -6.80
N GLU A 256 15.60 12.81 -7.44
CA GLU A 256 14.25 12.57 -6.92
C GLU A 256 13.75 11.16 -7.23
N ARG A 257 14.54 10.35 -7.94
CA ARG A 257 14.21 8.98 -8.38
C ARG A 257 12.82 8.85 -9.03
N ASN A 258 12.43 9.87 -9.79
CA ASN A 258 11.09 10.02 -10.36
C ASN A 258 11.09 10.18 -11.89
N CYS A 259 12.15 9.74 -12.57
CA CYS A 259 12.14 9.73 -14.03
C CYS A 259 11.08 8.73 -14.52
N ILE A 260 10.29 9.13 -15.51
CA ILE A 260 9.33 8.23 -16.17
C ILE A 260 9.98 7.34 -17.21
N TYR A 261 11.16 7.71 -17.68
CA TYR A 261 12.05 6.84 -18.41
C TYR A 261 13.48 7.05 -17.95
N VAL A 262 14.19 5.96 -17.78
CA VAL A 262 15.62 5.93 -17.47
C VAL A 262 16.30 5.00 -18.47
N ILE A 263 17.37 5.50 -19.06
CA ILE A 263 18.29 4.73 -19.87
C ILE A 263 19.61 4.77 -19.15
N ASN A 264 20.17 3.58 -18.89
CA ASN A 264 21.57 3.46 -18.51
C ASN A 264 22.35 2.76 -19.62
N TYR A 265 23.63 3.05 -19.69
CA TYR A 265 24.55 2.35 -20.56
C TYR A 265 25.88 2.13 -19.88
N GLU A 266 26.43 0.94 -20.08
CA GLU A 266 27.69 0.51 -19.49
C GLU A 266 28.56 -0.14 -20.55
N ARG A 267 29.86 0.16 -20.51
CA ARG A 267 30.83 -0.52 -21.37
C ARG A 267 31.09 -1.90 -20.77
N ILE A 268 30.90 -2.96 -21.57
CA ILE A 268 31.17 -4.34 -21.14
C ILE A 268 32.57 -4.77 -21.57
N THR A 269 32.98 -4.40 -22.78
CA THR A 269 34.33 -4.59 -23.33
C THR A 269 34.72 -3.38 -24.18
N ASP A 270 35.93 -3.35 -24.72
CA ASP A 270 36.36 -2.26 -25.61
C ASP A 270 35.47 -2.09 -26.86
N ASP A 271 34.82 -3.17 -27.29
CA ASP A 271 33.98 -3.21 -28.49
C ASP A 271 32.48 -3.42 -28.18
N SER A 272 32.06 -3.38 -26.91
CA SER A 272 30.66 -3.62 -26.56
C SER A 272 30.13 -2.72 -25.45
N VAL A 273 28.91 -2.25 -25.67
CA VAL A 273 28.13 -1.45 -24.72
C VAL A 273 26.79 -2.14 -24.49
N ARG A 274 26.39 -2.26 -23.23
CA ARG A 274 25.05 -2.69 -22.85
C ARG A 274 24.21 -1.47 -22.57
N PHE A 275 22.99 -1.46 -23.10
CA PHE A 275 21.95 -0.49 -22.75
C PHE A 275 20.88 -1.20 -21.95
N SER A 276 20.42 -0.56 -20.88
CA SER A 276 19.22 -0.98 -20.17
C SER A 276 18.24 0.19 -20.16
N PHE A 277 16.95 -0.12 -20.21
CA PHE A 277 15.87 0.86 -20.23
C PHE A 277 14.79 0.48 -19.23
N LEU A 278 14.35 1.49 -18.49
CA LEU A 278 13.21 1.47 -17.60
C LEU A 278 12.23 2.51 -18.13
N TYR A 279 10.96 2.12 -18.26
CA TYR A 279 9.91 3.02 -18.72
C TYR A 279 8.61 2.72 -17.97
N ASP A 280 7.96 3.77 -17.48
CA ASP A 280 6.61 3.72 -16.90
C ASP A 280 5.57 3.70 -18.02
N VAL A 281 5.10 2.50 -18.37
CA VAL A 281 3.97 2.34 -19.29
C VAL A 281 2.71 2.76 -18.54
N GLY A 282 2.33 4.03 -18.67
CA GLY A 282 1.09 4.52 -18.07
C GLY A 282 -0.12 3.68 -18.49
N SER A 283 -1.17 3.70 -17.67
CA SER A 283 -2.43 3.03 -18.01
C SER A 283 -3.02 3.59 -19.32
N ASP A 284 -3.60 2.73 -20.16
CA ASP A 284 -4.19 3.01 -21.50
C ASP A 284 -5.11 4.25 -21.60
N GLU A 285 -5.55 4.82 -20.49
CA GLU A 285 -6.41 6.01 -20.46
C GLU A 285 -5.64 7.35 -20.43
N ASP A 286 -4.32 7.35 -20.23
CA ASP A 286 -3.51 8.57 -20.22
C ASP A 286 -2.84 8.79 -21.59
N VAL A 287 -3.52 9.53 -22.47
CA VAL A 287 -3.06 9.86 -23.85
C VAL A 287 -1.77 10.69 -23.89
N THR A 288 -1.16 10.97 -22.73
CA THR A 288 0.08 11.74 -22.61
C THR A 288 1.32 10.86 -22.43
N THR A 289 1.17 9.54 -22.23
CA THR A 289 2.31 8.62 -22.12
C THR A 289 2.74 8.11 -23.50
N PRO A 290 4.04 8.17 -23.83
CA PRO A 290 4.53 7.72 -25.13
C PRO A 290 4.27 6.22 -25.32
N GLN A 291 3.75 5.83 -26.49
CA GLN A 291 3.42 4.42 -26.77
C GLN A 291 4.67 3.57 -27.03
N TRP A 292 5.79 4.21 -27.40
CA TRP A 292 7.08 3.56 -27.53
C TRP A 292 8.23 4.52 -27.18
N VAL A 293 9.36 3.93 -26.79
CA VAL A 293 10.62 4.62 -26.53
C VAL A 293 11.69 4.02 -27.44
N GLY A 294 12.41 4.88 -28.18
CA GLY A 294 13.48 4.48 -29.09
C GLY A 294 14.82 5.11 -28.71
N ILE A 295 15.90 4.33 -28.82
CA ILE A 295 17.26 4.80 -28.59
C ILE A 295 18.01 4.80 -29.93
N GLY A 296 18.57 5.95 -30.27
CA GLY A 296 19.44 6.16 -31.43
C GLY A 296 20.85 6.55 -30.99
N ILE A 297 21.86 5.98 -31.65
CA ILE A 297 23.26 6.31 -31.41
C ILE A 297 23.78 7.02 -32.66
N SER A 298 24.39 8.19 -32.50
CA SER A 298 25.09 8.93 -33.54
C SER A 298 26.54 9.17 -33.10
N PRO A 299 27.52 9.23 -34.04
CA PRO A 299 28.92 9.50 -33.72
C PRO A 299 29.13 10.75 -32.85
N ASP A 300 28.23 11.73 -32.98
CA ASP A 300 28.34 13.01 -32.30
C ASP A 300 27.38 13.14 -31.09
N ARG A 301 26.34 12.29 -30.99
CA ARG A 301 25.26 12.40 -29.98
C ARG A 301 24.52 11.08 -29.74
N ILE A 302 24.02 10.86 -28.53
CA ILE A 302 22.94 9.89 -28.30
C ILE A 302 21.62 10.63 -28.54
N MET A 303 20.73 10.08 -29.36
CA MET A 303 19.38 10.60 -29.61
C MET A 303 18.36 9.66 -28.98
N VAL A 304 17.40 10.21 -28.24
CA VAL A 304 16.24 9.45 -27.78
C VAL A 304 15.04 9.94 -28.57
N LEU A 305 14.34 9.01 -29.22
CA LEU A 305 13.18 9.26 -30.06
C LEU A 305 11.91 8.88 -29.28
N PHE A 306 10.91 9.75 -29.37
CA PHE A 306 9.57 9.55 -28.79
C PHE A 306 8.53 9.80 -29.88
N GLU A 307 7.45 9.03 -29.88
CA GLU A 307 6.22 9.33 -30.62
C GLU A 307 5.03 9.31 -29.65
N PHE A 308 4.12 10.24 -29.87
CA PHE A 308 2.93 10.50 -29.07
C PHE A 308 1.68 10.09 -29.85
#